data_AF-A0AAV0XZ38-F1
#
_entry.id   AF-A0AAV0XZ38-F1
#
_cell.length_a   1.000
_cell.length_b   1.000
_cell.length_c   1.000
_cell.angle_alpha   90.00
_cell.angle_beta   90.00
_cell.angle_gamma   90.00
#
_symmetry.space_group_name_H-M   'P 1'
#
loop_
_entity.id
_entity.type
_entity.pdbx_description
1 polymer ?
#
loop_
_entity_poly.entity_id
_entity_poly.type
_entity_poly.pdbx_seq_one_letter_code
_entity_poly.pdbx_strand_id
1 'polypeptide(L)'
;MLCTLLDCLSTPIICPPENARDVYGTYFVYTCLWAFGSALFKDQLIDWRVEFSKWWLTGFKTIKISSSGSVFNYFINPEPKQFIPLLDLVSSFQLNPDTRLQVIIISFK
;
A
#
# COMPACT_ATOMS: atom_id res chain seq x y z
N MET A 1 3.68 0.33 -15.52
CA MET A 1 2.86 0.10 -14.32
C MET A 1 2.92 1.25 -13.32
N LEU A 2 4.09 1.87 -13.08
CA LEU A 2 4.20 3.06 -12.23
C LEU A 2 3.34 4.24 -12.75
N CYS A 3 3.57 4.67 -14.01
CA CYS A 3 2.85 5.81 -14.58
C CYS A 3 1.34 5.56 -14.64
N THR A 4 0.92 4.35 -15.00
CA THR A 4 -0.50 3.97 -15.02
C THR A 4 -1.14 4.02 -13.63
N LEU A 5 -0.43 3.58 -12.59
CA LEU A 5 -0.93 3.66 -11.21
C LEU A 5 -0.98 5.10 -10.70
N LEU A 6 0.02 5.92 -11.05
CA LEU A 6 0.03 7.35 -10.75
C LEU A 6 -1.15 8.07 -11.42
N ASP A 7 -1.42 7.77 -12.69
CA ASP A 7 -2.54 8.36 -13.43
C ASP A 7 -3.89 7.93 -12.83
N CYS A 8 -4.04 6.66 -12.44
CA CYS A 8 -5.25 6.18 -11.77
C CYS A 8 -5.49 6.86 -10.41
N LEU A 9 -4.42 7.01 -9.60
CA LEU A 9 -4.49 7.61 -8.27
C LEU A 9 -4.57 9.14 -8.29
N SER A 10 -4.25 9.79 -9.43
CA SER A 10 -4.22 11.25 -9.60
C SER A 10 -5.55 11.85 -10.11
N THR A 11 -6.65 11.10 -10.15
CA THR A 11 -7.99 11.68 -10.44
C THR A 11 -8.37 12.72 -9.37
N PRO A 12 -9.15 13.78 -9.73
CA PRO A 12 -8.82 15.19 -9.50
C PRO A 12 -8.95 15.64 -8.04
N ILE A 13 -8.08 15.14 -7.17
CA ILE A 13 -7.94 15.67 -5.82
C ILE A 13 -7.11 16.94 -5.95
N ILE A 14 -7.82 18.07 -5.99
CA ILE A 14 -7.30 19.42 -5.80
C ILE A 14 -6.40 19.38 -4.57
N CYS A 15 -5.10 19.25 -4.79
CA CYS A 15 -4.14 19.50 -3.74
C CYS A 15 -4.08 21.01 -3.59
N PRO A 16 -4.46 21.57 -2.43
CA PRO A 16 -4.19 22.97 -2.17
C PRO A 16 -2.70 23.20 -2.44
N PRO A 17 -2.32 24.30 -3.14
CA PRO A 17 -0.94 24.54 -3.56
C PRO A 17 0.06 24.53 -2.39
N GLU A 18 -0.43 24.77 -1.17
CA GLU A 18 0.33 24.76 0.07
C GLU A 18 0.93 23.38 0.41
N ASN A 19 0.22 22.28 0.15
CA ASN A 19 0.63 20.92 0.54
C ASN A 19 0.86 19.96 -0.65
N ALA A 20 0.82 20.46 -1.88
CA ALA A 20 0.88 19.62 -3.08
C ALA A 20 2.14 18.75 -3.14
N ARG A 21 3.32 19.30 -2.79
CA ARG A 21 4.59 18.59 -2.87
C ARG A 21 4.61 17.32 -2.01
N ASP A 22 4.18 17.42 -0.76
CA ASP A 22 4.24 16.31 0.19
C ASP A 22 3.20 15.23 -0.15
N VAL A 23 2.03 15.67 -0.63
CA VAL A 23 0.97 14.78 -1.10
C VAL A 23 1.41 14.01 -2.33
N TYR A 24 1.91 14.69 -3.37
CA TYR A 24 2.41 14.04 -4.58
C TYR A 24 3.58 13.10 -4.26
N GLY A 25 4.49 13.51 -3.37
CA GLY A 25 5.57 12.65 -2.88
C GLY A 25 5.03 11.35 -2.26
N THR A 26 3.97 11.45 -1.46
CA THR A 26 3.37 10.29 -0.78
C THR A 26 2.73 9.32 -1.78
N TYR A 27 1.93 9.83 -2.73
CA TYR A 27 1.35 9.00 -3.81
C TYR A 27 2.43 8.37 -4.69
N PHE A 28 3.50 9.10 -4.98
CA PHE A 28 4.63 8.58 -5.73
C PHE A 28 5.33 7.43 -5.00
N VAL A 29 5.63 7.59 -3.72
CA VAL A 29 6.23 6.52 -2.89
C VAL A 29 5.31 5.30 -2.83
N TYR A 30 4.01 5.49 -2.58
CA TYR A 30 3.04 4.40 -2.59
C TYR A 30 3.02 3.65 -3.93
N THR A 31 3.00 4.39 -5.03
CA THR A 31 2.98 3.80 -6.36
C THR A 31 4.27 3.06 -6.70
N CYS A 32 5.43 3.59 -6.30
CA CYS A 32 6.72 2.90 -6.43
C CYS A 32 6.73 1.57 -5.69
N LEU A 33 6.27 1.56 -4.43
CA LEU A 33 6.21 0.35 -3.62
C LEU A 33 5.40 -0.75 -4.31
N TRP A 34 4.22 -0.43 -4.82
CA TRP A 34 3.37 -1.40 -5.52
C TRP A 34 3.90 -1.77 -6.91
N ALA A 35 4.44 -0.81 -7.66
CA ALA A 35 4.97 -1.08 -9.00
C ALA A 35 6.18 -2.00 -8.96
N PHE A 36 7.13 -1.77 -8.05
CA PHE A 36 8.35 -2.58 -7.94
C PHE A 36 8.13 -3.82 -7.07
N GLY A 37 7.43 -3.68 -5.95
CA GLY A 37 7.20 -4.76 -5.00
C GLY A 37 6.27 -5.86 -5.49
N SER A 38 5.32 -5.55 -6.39
CA SER A 38 4.43 -6.56 -6.97
C SER A 38 5.15 -7.58 -7.84
N ALA A 39 6.23 -7.17 -8.52
CA ALA A 39 7.05 -8.03 -9.37
C ALA A 39 7.98 -8.97 -8.57
N LEU A 40 8.13 -8.73 -7.27
CA LEU A 40 8.95 -9.57 -6.40
C LEU A 40 8.18 -10.83 -5.99
N PHE A 41 8.85 -11.96 -6.10
CA PHE A 41 8.31 -13.28 -5.78
C PHE A 41 9.07 -13.91 -4.61
N LYS A 42 8.47 -14.94 -4.03
CA LYS A 42 9.13 -15.76 -3.02
C LYS A 42 9.80 -16.95 -3.70
N ASP A 43 11.09 -17.14 -3.47
CA ASP A 43 11.80 -18.36 -3.90
C ASP A 43 11.91 -19.35 -2.71
N GLN A 44 12.50 -20.53 -2.90
CA GLN A 44 12.60 -21.58 -1.88
C GLN A 44 13.30 -21.12 -0.59
N LEU A 45 14.24 -20.19 -0.71
CA LEU A 45 15.10 -19.76 0.40
C LEU A 45 14.83 -18.33 0.87
N ILE A 46 14.38 -17.44 -0.03
CA ILE A 46 14.30 -16.00 0.23
C ILE A 46 12.94 -15.46 -0.18
N ASP A 47 12.33 -14.70 0.72
CA ASP A 47 11.17 -13.87 0.43
C ASP A 47 11.66 -12.48 0.00
N TRP A 48 11.74 -12.26 -1.33
CA TRP A 48 12.24 -11.00 -1.88
C TRP A 48 11.34 -9.81 -1.56
N ARG A 49 10.05 -10.03 -1.27
CA ARG A 49 9.15 -8.96 -0.83
C ARG A 49 9.52 -8.47 0.57
N VAL A 50 9.87 -9.39 1.47
CA VAL A 50 10.35 -9.04 2.82
C VAL A 50 11.66 -8.28 2.73
N GLU A 51 12.59 -8.74 1.90
CA GLU A 51 13.90 -8.10 1.77
C GLU A 51 13.79 -6.70 1.15
N PHE A 52 12.97 -6.54 0.12
CA PHE A 52 12.64 -5.22 -0.43
C PHE A 52 12.01 -4.30 0.61
N SER A 53 11.11 -4.81 1.45
CA SER A 53 10.51 -4.01 2.52
C SER A 53 11.57 -3.51 3.51
N LYS A 54 12.52 -4.36 3.91
CA LYS A 54 13.63 -3.95 4.80
C LYS A 54 14.55 -2.94 4.13
N TRP A 55 14.91 -3.19 2.87
CA TRP A 55 15.74 -2.30 2.08
C TRP A 55 15.08 -0.92 1.94
N TRP A 56 13.78 -0.88 1.65
CA TRP A 56 13.01 0.35 1.51
C TRP A 56 12.99 1.15 2.81
N LEU A 57 12.63 0.51 3.94
CA LEU A 57 12.57 1.16 5.25
C LEU A 57 13.95 1.68 5.71
N THR A 58 15.04 1.06 5.24
CA THR A 58 16.41 1.47 5.57
C THR A 58 16.88 2.64 4.69
N GLY A 59 16.61 2.57 3.39
CA GLY A 59 17.11 3.51 2.39
C GLY A 59 16.26 4.78 2.21
N PHE A 60 14.94 4.68 2.34
CA PHE A 60 14.02 5.79 2.09
C PHE A 60 13.50 6.38 3.40
N LYS A 61 14.04 7.54 3.79
CA LYS A 61 13.68 8.25 5.03
C LYS A 61 12.81 9.49 4.84
N THR A 62 12.64 9.93 3.58
CA THR A 62 11.91 11.17 3.24
C THR A 62 10.43 11.08 3.60
N ILE A 63 9.78 9.95 3.27
CA ILE A 63 8.39 9.69 3.62
C ILE A 63 8.37 8.47 4.51
N LYS A 64 8.11 8.69 5.80
CA LYS A 64 8.16 7.65 6.81
C LYS A 64 6.90 6.80 6.76
N ILE A 65 7.11 5.52 6.50
CA ILE A 65 6.11 4.48 6.73
C ILE A 65 6.39 3.94 8.13
N SER A 66 5.35 3.74 8.94
CA SER A 66 5.51 3.18 10.27
C SER A 66 6.25 1.84 10.19
N SER A 67 7.26 1.63 11.04
CA SER A 67 8.16 0.47 10.97
C SER A 67 7.53 -0.82 11.52
N SER A 68 6.28 -0.78 11.96
CA SER A 68 5.60 -1.87 12.65
C SER A 68 5.10 -3.00 11.72
N GLY A 69 5.66 -3.12 10.51
CA GLY A 69 5.27 -4.14 9.56
C GLY A 69 5.96 -4.00 8.22
N SER A 70 5.51 -4.79 7.23
CA SER A 70 5.95 -4.62 5.86
C SER A 70 5.40 -3.31 5.27
N VAL A 71 6.15 -2.67 4.39
CA VAL A 71 5.68 -1.51 3.60
C VAL A 71 4.40 -1.82 2.80
N PHE A 72 4.14 -3.10 2.52
CA PHE A 72 2.92 -3.57 1.83
C PHE A 72 1.69 -3.66 2.75
N ASN A 73 1.86 -3.58 4.07
CA ASN A 73 0.76 -3.63 5.04
C ASN A 73 0.13 -2.25 5.26
N TYR A 74 0.45 -1.27 4.42
CA TYR A 74 -0.07 0.09 4.52
C TYR A 74 -0.80 0.48 3.24
N PHE A 75 -1.93 1.16 3.41
CA PHE A 75 -2.72 1.76 2.34
C PHE A 75 -2.63 3.29 2.42
N ILE A 76 -2.76 3.99 1.30
CA ILE A 76 -2.82 5.46 1.28
C ILE A 76 -4.27 5.90 1.41
N ASN A 77 -4.65 6.49 2.54
CA ASN A 77 -6.00 7.01 2.72
C ASN A 77 -6.21 8.24 1.82
N PRO A 78 -7.22 8.26 0.93
CA PRO A 78 -7.52 9.45 0.11
C PRO A 78 -7.82 10.72 0.94
N GLU A 79 -8.29 10.58 2.18
CA GLU A 79 -8.50 11.66 3.15
C GLU A 79 -8.01 11.20 4.54
N PRO A 80 -6.73 11.40 4.95
CA PRO A 80 -5.95 12.64 4.88
C PRO A 80 -4.62 12.51 4.12
N LYS A 81 -4.53 11.64 3.10
CA LYS A 81 -3.33 11.42 2.26
C LYS A 81 -2.13 10.90 3.06
N GLN A 82 -2.40 10.03 4.03
CA GLN A 82 -1.41 9.39 4.90
C GLN A 82 -1.46 7.87 4.78
N PHE A 83 -0.35 7.22 5.13
CA PHE A 83 -0.30 5.77 5.25
C PHE A 83 -1.09 5.30 6.47
N ILE A 84 -2.10 4.47 6.24
CA ILE A 84 -2.88 3.80 7.28
C ILE A 84 -2.61 2.29 7.22
N PRO A 85 -2.57 1.58 8.36
CA PRO A 85 -2.47 0.13 8.38
C PRO A 85 -3.62 -0.51 7.59
N LEU A 86 -3.29 -1.47 6.70
CA LEU A 86 -4.28 -2.17 5.87
C LEU A 86 -5.31 -2.92 6.72
N LEU A 87 -4.89 -3.40 7.90
CA LEU A 87 -5.76 -4.03 8.91
C LEU A 87 -6.94 -3.14 9.32
N ASP A 88 -6.76 -1.82 9.34
CA ASP A 88 -7.81 -0.89 9.75
C ASP A 88 -8.89 -0.71 8.67
N LEU A 89 -8.61 -1.10 7.41
CA LEU A 89 -9.61 -1.12 6.33
C LEU A 89 -10.39 -2.43 6.24
N VAL A 90 -9.93 -3.49 6.91
CA VAL A 90 -10.56 -4.81 6.85
C VAL A 90 -11.76 -4.82 7.79
N SER A 91 -12.96 -5.02 7.23
CA SER A 91 -14.16 -5.24 8.04
C SER A 91 -14.07 -6.60 8.77
N SER A 92 -14.65 -6.68 9.97
CA SER A 92 -14.65 -7.91 10.75
C SER A 92 -15.26 -9.07 9.95
N PHE A 93 -14.49 -10.14 9.80
CA PHE A 93 -14.92 -11.32 9.07
C PHE A 93 -16.05 -12.03 9.84
N GLN A 94 -17.17 -12.27 9.18
CA GLN A 94 -18.29 -13.08 9.68
C GLN A 94 -18.30 -14.39 8.89
N LEU A 95 -17.92 -15.50 9.53
CA LEU A 95 -17.98 -16.82 8.92
C LEU A 95 -19.43 -17.30 8.87
N ASN A 96 -20.01 -17.35 7.68
CA ASN A 96 -21.32 -17.96 7.49
C ASN A 96 -21.14 -19.48 7.24
N PRO A 97 -21.52 -20.37 8.18
CA PRO A 97 -21.21 -21.80 8.11
C PRO A 97 -21.84 -22.52 6.89
N ASP A 98 -22.81 -21.91 6.23
CA ASP A 98 -23.44 -22.45 5.01
C ASP A 98 -22.65 -22.13 3.73
N THR A 99 -21.56 -21.36 3.81
CA THR A 99 -20.79 -20.93 2.64
C THR A 99 -19.60 -21.85 2.39
N ARG A 100 -19.55 -22.49 1.21
CA ARG A 100 -18.39 -23.30 0.79
C ARG A 100 -17.14 -22.40 0.71
N LEU A 101 -16.08 -22.79 1.40
CA LEU A 101 -14.79 -22.07 1.57
C LEU A 101 -14.01 -21.78 0.27
N GLN A 102 -14.57 -22.06 -0.91
CA GLN A 102 -13.83 -22.02 -2.17
C GLN A 102 -13.68 -20.61 -2.76
N VAL A 103 -14.42 -19.60 -2.28
CA VAL A 103 -14.24 -18.19 -2.66
C VAL A 103 -14.60 -17.27 -1.50
N ILE A 104 -13.63 -16.95 -0.63
CA ILE A 104 -13.77 -15.85 0.33
C ILE A 104 -13.00 -14.66 -0.22
N ILE A 105 -13.72 -13.65 -0.71
CA ILE A 105 -13.17 -12.34 -1.05
C ILE A 105 -13.41 -11.45 0.16
N ILE A 106 -12.34 -10.94 0.76
CA ILE A 106 -12.42 -9.96 1.85
C ILE A 106 -12.70 -8.60 1.20
N SER A 107 -13.90 -8.05 1.40
CA SER A 107 -14.23 -6.71 0.93
C SER A 107 -13.64 -5.64 1.84
N PHE A 108 -12.92 -4.69 1.24
CA PHE A 108 -12.50 -3.45 1.90
C PHE A 108 -13.63 -2.42 1.80
N LYS A 109 -13.83 -1.63 2.86
CA LYS A 109 -14.90 -0.62 2.93
C LYS A 109 -14.51 0.68 2.21
#